data_AF-A0A820J5Y4-F1
#
_entry.id   AF-A0A820J5Y4-F1
#
_cell.length_a   1.000
_cell.length_b   1.000
_cell.length_c   1.000
_cell.angle_alpha   90.00
_cell.angle_beta   90.00
_cell.angle_gamma   90.00
#
_symmetry.space_group_name_H-M   'P 1'
#
loop_
_entity.id
_entity.type
_entity.pdbx_description
1 polymer ?
#
loop_
_entity_poly.entity_id
_entity_poly.type
_entity_poly.pdbx_seq_one_letter_code
_entity_poly.pdbx_strand_id
1 'polypeptide(L)'
;EPTNTTLLNAAYDVWQQYEPETFPGTENVNAYALFTFDATWLLIRSLEQLCSITNNHSSPCLSIVNDSFCFNRRLLDSSSLFDIINNNTFLGVSGLVQFSANSTDRVSGIYYIVKNIQSLSNELNYVPVLVWSSSDAWTPHSQQNTIIWPGQSLVAPTGYATIAGVTLRIAVIEAPPFTMTQQVADTNGIITTKLVGYIPDLLAILQTNMGFIPNITLLPSNQSYDGLIDDVANNVYDMVAGDVTILAERREQVSFTDSIYDNSLRIIVRNTASASP
;
A
#
# COMPACT_ATOMS: atom_id res chain seq x y z
N GLU A 1 -9.16 23.09 12.25
CA GLU A 1 -10.21 22.67 11.31
C GLU A 1 -9.87 23.16 9.92
N PRO A 2 -9.50 22.28 8.98
CA PRO A 2 -9.05 22.64 7.62
C PRO A 2 -10.12 23.33 6.78
N THR A 3 -11.39 23.15 7.13
CA THR A 3 -12.55 23.66 6.42
C THR A 3 -13.35 24.55 7.37
N ASN A 4 -13.72 25.74 6.90
CA ASN A 4 -14.64 26.59 7.64
C ASN A 4 -16.02 25.94 7.54
N THR A 5 -16.42 25.21 8.58
CA THR A 5 -17.71 24.50 8.69
C THR A 5 -18.88 25.42 8.39
N THR A 6 -18.78 26.70 8.70
CA THR A 6 -19.83 27.69 8.41
C THR A 6 -19.98 27.92 6.91
N LEU A 7 -18.88 28.13 6.18
CA LEU A 7 -18.91 28.32 4.72
C LEU A 7 -19.35 27.05 3.99
N LEU A 8 -18.88 25.90 4.47
CA LEU A 8 -19.24 24.61 3.90
C LEU A 8 -20.75 24.33 4.06
N ASN A 9 -21.31 24.57 5.25
CA ASN A 9 -22.74 24.41 5.49
C ASN A 9 -23.57 25.37 4.62
N ALA A 10 -23.16 26.64 4.50
CA ALA A 10 -23.83 27.59 3.62
C ALA A 10 -23.81 27.13 2.14
N ALA A 11 -22.70 26.56 1.67
CA ALA A 11 -22.61 26.00 0.33
C ALA A 11 -23.53 24.78 0.14
N TYR A 12 -23.66 23.93 1.15
CA TYR A 12 -24.62 22.82 1.13
C TYR A 12 -26.07 23.31 1.13
N ASP A 13 -26.40 24.33 1.92
CA ASP A 13 -27.74 24.92 1.94
C ASP A 13 -28.11 25.46 0.55
N VAL A 14 -27.19 26.15 -0.12
CA VAL A 14 -27.37 26.65 -1.49
C VAL A 14 -27.55 25.49 -2.48
N TRP A 15 -26.72 24.44 -2.41
CA TRP A 15 -26.86 23.27 -3.30
C TRP A 15 -28.22 22.59 -3.08
N GLN A 16 -28.60 22.35 -1.82
CA GLN A 16 -29.88 21.73 -1.49
C GLN A 16 -31.07 22.59 -1.92
N GLN A 17 -30.97 23.92 -1.85
CA GLN A 17 -32.04 24.82 -2.26
C GLN A 17 -32.24 24.85 -3.77
N TYR A 18 -31.17 24.93 -4.56
CA TYR A 18 -31.26 25.17 -5.99
C TYR A 18 -31.16 23.91 -6.85
N GLU A 19 -30.45 22.89 -6.39
CA GLU A 19 -30.18 21.65 -7.13
C GLU A 19 -30.39 20.39 -6.26
N PRO A 20 -31.57 20.21 -5.64
CA PRO A 20 -31.82 19.14 -4.68
C PRO A 20 -31.68 17.73 -5.27
N GLU A 21 -31.94 17.56 -6.57
CA GLU A 21 -31.87 16.26 -7.26
C GLU A 21 -30.43 15.75 -7.42
N THR A 22 -29.44 16.66 -7.40
CA THR A 22 -28.02 16.32 -7.57
C THR A 22 -27.24 16.33 -6.26
N PHE A 23 -27.84 16.79 -5.16
CA PHE A 23 -27.17 16.86 -3.86
C PHE A 23 -27.11 15.48 -3.20
N PRO A 24 -25.92 14.87 -3.02
CA PRO A 24 -25.81 13.49 -2.54
C PRO A 24 -25.96 13.36 -1.01
N GLY A 25 -26.23 14.48 -0.30
CA GLY A 25 -26.16 14.57 1.15
C GLY A 25 -24.76 14.92 1.65
N THR A 26 -24.67 15.52 2.84
CA THR A 26 -23.43 16.08 3.41
C THR A 26 -22.32 15.05 3.58
N GLU A 27 -22.66 13.78 3.86
CA GLU A 27 -21.71 12.69 4.09
C GLU A 27 -21.09 12.13 2.80
N ASN A 28 -21.74 12.35 1.66
CA ASN A 28 -21.36 11.75 0.37
C ASN A 28 -20.65 12.74 -0.58
N VAL A 29 -20.39 13.98 -0.15
CA VAL A 29 -19.69 14.97 -0.97
C VAL A 29 -18.19 14.71 -0.95
N ASN A 30 -17.62 14.43 -2.13
CA ASN A 30 -16.19 14.26 -2.32
C ASN A 30 -15.45 15.61 -2.33
N ALA A 31 -14.19 15.64 -1.87
CA ALA A 31 -13.28 16.77 -1.98
C ALA A 31 -13.19 17.39 -3.38
N TYR A 32 -13.32 16.60 -4.47
CA TYR A 32 -13.36 17.14 -5.83
C TYR A 32 -14.52 18.10 -6.08
N ALA A 33 -15.70 17.85 -5.48
CA ALA A 33 -16.84 18.76 -5.59
C ALA A 33 -16.54 20.09 -4.90
N LEU A 34 -15.89 20.05 -3.73
CA LEU A 34 -15.46 21.24 -3.00
C LEU A 34 -14.41 22.04 -3.78
N PHE A 35 -13.45 21.36 -4.41
CA PHE A 35 -12.47 22.01 -5.29
C PHE A 35 -13.11 22.64 -6.52
N THR A 36 -14.12 21.99 -7.10
CA THR A 36 -14.86 22.51 -8.25
C THR A 36 -15.65 23.76 -7.89
N PHE A 37 -16.27 23.77 -6.71
CA PHE A 37 -16.98 24.93 -6.18
C PHE A 37 -16.02 26.13 -6.03
N ASP A 38 -14.89 25.93 -5.35
CA ASP A 38 -13.89 26.98 -5.16
C ASP A 38 -13.22 27.42 -6.47
N ALA A 39 -13.01 26.51 -7.41
CA ALA A 39 -12.48 26.84 -8.74
C ALA A 39 -13.45 27.72 -9.54
N THR A 40 -14.75 27.43 -9.45
CA THR A 40 -15.80 28.22 -10.09
C THR A 40 -15.87 29.61 -9.45
N TRP A 41 -15.81 29.69 -8.12
CA TRP A 41 -15.80 30.95 -7.39
C TRP A 41 -14.58 31.82 -7.72
N LEU A 42 -13.40 31.21 -7.78
CA LEU A 42 -12.16 31.86 -8.22
C LEU A 42 -12.32 32.44 -9.63
N LEU A 43 -12.88 31.68 -10.56
CA LEU A 43 -13.10 32.12 -11.93
C LEU A 43 -14.05 33.32 -11.98
N ILE A 44 -15.20 33.25 -11.31
CA ILE A 44 -16.19 34.34 -11.26
C ILE A 44 -15.54 35.62 -10.74
N ARG A 45 -14.84 35.54 -9.60
CA ARG A 45 -14.18 36.69 -8.98
C ARG A 45 -13.08 37.27 -9.88
N SER A 46 -12.34 36.42 -10.57
CA SER A 46 -11.26 36.84 -11.47
C SER A 46 -11.81 37.54 -12.72
N LEU A 47 -12.94 37.07 -13.25
CA LEU A 47 -13.65 37.71 -14.35
C LEU A 47 -14.24 39.06 -13.94
N GLU A 48 -14.85 39.14 -12.76
CA GLU A 48 -15.39 40.40 -12.21
C GLU A 48 -14.28 41.46 -12.06
N GLN A 49 -13.13 41.07 -11.51
CA GLN A 49 -11.97 41.95 -11.38
C GLN A 49 -11.40 42.37 -12.73
N LEU A 50 -11.31 41.45 -13.70
CA LEU A 50 -10.87 41.77 -15.06
C LEU A 50 -11.80 42.80 -15.71
N CYS A 51 -13.11 42.58 -15.67
CA CYS A 51 -14.11 43.47 -16.25
C CYS A 51 -14.13 44.85 -15.57
N SER A 52 -13.80 44.92 -14.27
CA SER A 52 -13.66 46.18 -13.54
C SER A 52 -12.44 47.00 -13.98
N ILE A 53 -11.36 46.34 -14.41
CA ILE A 53 -10.14 46.99 -14.90
C ILE A 53 -10.33 47.48 -16.34
N THR A 54 -10.99 46.69 -17.19
CA THR A 54 -11.19 46.96 -18.63
C THR A 54 -12.32 47.94 -18.93
N ASN A 55 -12.63 48.87 -18.03
CA ASN A 55 -13.80 49.78 -18.02
C ASN A 55 -13.87 50.80 -19.20
N ASN A 56 -13.55 50.39 -20.41
CA ASN A 56 -13.96 51.07 -21.63
C ASN A 56 -15.36 50.57 -22.00
N HIS A 57 -16.38 51.37 -21.69
CA HIS A 57 -17.82 51.14 -21.93
C HIS A 57 -18.23 50.77 -23.38
N SER A 58 -17.27 50.68 -24.31
CA SER A 58 -17.48 50.42 -25.74
C SER A 58 -17.13 48.99 -26.16
N SER A 59 -16.57 48.15 -25.28
CA SER A 59 -16.13 46.79 -25.63
C SER A 59 -16.51 45.78 -24.54
N PRO A 60 -16.89 44.54 -24.90
CA PRO A 60 -17.04 43.48 -23.91
C PRO A 60 -15.69 43.18 -23.28
N CYS A 61 -15.64 43.09 -21.95
CA CYS A 61 -14.42 42.76 -21.19
C CYS A 61 -13.85 41.38 -21.52
N LEU A 62 -14.67 40.49 -22.08
CA LEU A 62 -14.27 39.20 -22.62
C LEU A 62 -14.43 39.22 -24.12
N SER A 63 -13.30 39.24 -24.82
CA SER A 63 -13.26 39.19 -26.27
C SER A 63 -12.34 38.07 -26.74
N ILE A 64 -12.88 37.30 -27.68
CA ILE A 64 -12.18 36.19 -28.32
C ILE A 64 -11.81 36.64 -29.73
N VAL A 65 -10.54 36.48 -30.09
CA VAL A 65 -10.03 36.78 -31.44
C VAL A 65 -9.62 35.50 -32.17
N ASN A 66 -9.52 35.60 -33.49
CA ASN A 66 -9.17 34.53 -34.43
C ASN A 66 -10.18 33.36 -34.43
N ASP A 67 -11.31 33.56 -35.10
CA ASP A 67 -12.39 32.58 -35.26
C ASP A 67 -12.24 31.66 -36.48
N SER A 68 -11.15 31.80 -37.23
CA SER A 68 -10.95 31.09 -38.50
C SER A 68 -10.80 29.57 -38.38
N PHE A 69 -10.54 29.04 -37.17
CA PHE A 69 -10.45 27.59 -36.89
C PHE A 69 -10.82 27.26 -35.44
N CYS A 70 -11.44 26.11 -35.18
CA CYS A 70 -11.98 25.71 -33.87
C CYS A 70 -11.00 25.77 -32.69
N PHE A 71 -9.69 25.69 -32.96
CA PHE A 71 -8.62 25.71 -31.95
C PHE A 71 -7.75 26.97 -31.98
N ASN A 72 -8.07 27.97 -32.80
CA ASN A 72 -7.26 29.19 -32.91
C ASN A 72 -7.86 30.38 -32.12
N ARG A 73 -8.91 30.14 -31.35
CA ARG A 73 -9.52 31.15 -30.49
C ARG A 73 -8.56 31.54 -29.37
N ARG A 74 -8.28 32.84 -29.26
CA ARG A 74 -7.46 33.38 -28.16
C ARG A 74 -8.27 34.41 -27.38
N LEU A 75 -8.20 34.32 -26.06
CA LEU A 75 -8.69 35.37 -25.18
C LEU A 75 -7.70 36.54 -25.22
N LEU A 76 -8.17 37.73 -25.56
CA LEU A 76 -7.32 38.91 -25.75
C LEU A 76 -6.53 39.27 -24.49
N ASP A 77 -7.20 39.33 -23.33
CA ASP A 77 -6.60 39.69 -22.04
C ASP A 77 -6.20 38.45 -21.21
N SER A 78 -5.74 37.39 -21.89
CA SER A 78 -5.42 36.11 -21.22
C SER A 78 -4.30 36.22 -20.19
N SER A 79 -3.28 37.04 -20.42
CA SER A 79 -2.21 37.30 -19.44
C SER A 79 -2.74 38.01 -18.21
N SER A 80 -3.53 39.07 -18.39
CA SER A 80 -4.14 39.83 -17.31
C SER A 80 -5.07 38.95 -16.46
N LEU A 81 -5.87 38.08 -17.10
CA LEU A 81 -6.70 37.11 -16.40
C LEU A 81 -5.86 36.12 -15.58
N PHE A 82 -4.77 35.60 -16.15
CA PHE A 82 -3.88 34.68 -15.46
C PHE A 82 -3.18 35.33 -14.26
N ASP A 83 -2.75 36.59 -14.40
CA ASP A 83 -2.17 37.37 -13.30
C ASP A 83 -3.18 37.64 -12.19
N ILE A 84 -4.44 37.92 -12.54
CA ILE A 84 -5.53 38.07 -11.56
C ILE A 84 -5.76 36.74 -10.83
N ILE A 85 -5.88 35.62 -11.55
CA ILE A 85 -6.08 34.29 -10.96
C ILE A 85 -4.95 33.95 -9.98
N ASN A 86 -3.69 34.19 -10.36
CA ASN A 86 -2.54 33.90 -9.50
C ASN A 86 -2.47 34.77 -8.25
N ASN A 87 -2.89 36.02 -8.34
CA ASN A 87 -2.88 36.96 -7.21
C ASN A 87 -4.14 36.88 -6.33
N ASN A 88 -5.17 36.16 -6.77
CA ASN A 88 -6.43 36.05 -6.04
C ASN A 88 -6.25 35.16 -4.82
N THR A 89 -6.53 35.71 -3.64
CA THR A 89 -6.51 34.98 -2.37
C THR A 89 -7.86 35.10 -1.70
N PHE A 90 -8.40 33.96 -1.28
CA PHE A 90 -9.65 33.91 -0.51
C PHE A 90 -9.78 32.62 0.29
N LEU A 91 -10.64 32.67 1.31
CA LEU A 91 -11.06 31.50 2.05
C LEU A 91 -12.24 30.85 1.32
N GLY A 92 -12.01 29.67 0.74
CA GLY A 92 -13.02 28.85 0.07
C GLY A 92 -13.60 27.76 0.99
N VAL A 93 -14.53 26.97 0.45
CA VAL A 93 -15.15 25.84 1.18
C VAL A 93 -14.15 24.71 1.44
N SER A 94 -13.13 24.58 0.59
CA SER A 94 -12.03 23.61 0.73
C SER A 94 -10.78 24.19 1.40
N GLY A 95 -10.91 25.36 2.05
CA GLY A 95 -9.82 26.02 2.78
C GLY A 95 -9.25 27.23 2.04
N LEU A 96 -8.06 27.67 2.44
CA LEU A 96 -7.41 28.84 1.84
C LEU A 96 -7.00 28.55 0.39
N VAL A 97 -7.50 29.36 -0.53
CA VAL A 97 -7.17 29.29 -1.96
C VAL A 97 -6.15 30.38 -2.26
N GLN A 98 -4.95 29.95 -2.63
CA GLN A 98 -3.84 30.81 -3.02
C GLN A 98 -2.95 30.06 -4.01
N PHE A 99 -2.50 30.74 -5.06
CA PHE A 99 -1.62 30.17 -6.08
C PHE A 99 -0.28 30.90 -6.11
N SER A 100 0.68 30.27 -6.79
CA SER A 100 1.98 30.84 -7.08
C SER A 100 2.36 30.44 -8.50
N ALA A 101 2.98 31.34 -9.26
CA ALA A 101 3.41 31.06 -10.63
C ALA A 101 4.40 29.87 -10.73
N ASN A 102 5.02 29.47 -9.63
CA ASN A 102 6.01 28.39 -9.57
C ASN A 102 5.40 27.01 -9.29
N SER A 103 4.09 26.92 -9.00
CA SER A 103 3.42 25.67 -8.64
C SER A 103 2.11 25.54 -9.40
N THR A 104 1.79 24.33 -9.84
CA THR A 104 0.48 24.00 -10.39
C THR A 104 -0.57 23.79 -9.30
N ASP A 105 -0.13 23.62 -8.06
CA ASP A 105 -0.97 23.38 -6.89
C ASP A 105 -1.12 24.63 -6.01
N ARG A 106 -2.16 24.62 -5.16
CA ARG A 106 -2.37 25.65 -4.14
C ARG A 106 -1.16 25.75 -3.21
N VAL A 107 -0.84 26.96 -2.75
CA VAL A 107 0.31 27.22 -1.87
C VAL A 107 0.09 26.60 -0.48
N SER A 108 -1.13 26.70 0.05
CA SER A 108 -1.47 26.31 1.43
C SER A 108 -2.58 25.24 1.46
N GLY A 109 -2.41 24.16 0.72
CA GLY A 109 -3.32 23.02 0.75
C GLY A 109 -3.02 22.03 1.88
N ILE A 110 -4.10 21.48 2.47
CA ILE A 110 -4.02 20.23 3.23
C ILE A 110 -4.37 19.12 2.25
N TYR A 111 -3.41 18.23 1.98
CA TYR A 111 -3.58 17.22 0.94
C TYR A 111 -3.88 15.84 1.49
N TYR A 112 -3.40 15.53 2.70
CA TYR A 112 -3.54 14.19 3.26
C TYR A 112 -3.86 14.24 4.75
N ILE A 113 -4.84 13.42 5.15
CA ILE A 113 -5.17 13.16 6.55
C ILE A 113 -4.95 11.67 6.77
N VAL A 114 -4.07 11.32 7.70
CA VAL A 114 -3.89 9.93 8.13
C VAL A 114 -4.92 9.66 9.21
N LYS A 115 -5.65 8.56 9.06
CA LYS A 115 -6.60 8.07 10.06
C LYS A 115 -6.09 6.78 10.67
N ASN A 116 -6.13 6.71 11.99
CA ASN A 116 -5.85 5.52 12.75
C ASN A 116 -7.13 4.68 12.85
N ILE A 117 -7.04 3.41 12.45
CA ILE A 117 -8.15 2.46 12.51
C ILE A 117 -8.20 1.92 13.93
N GLN A 118 -9.33 2.11 14.60
CA GLN A 118 -9.52 1.71 15.99
C GLN A 118 -10.81 0.89 16.09
N SER A 119 -10.73 -0.30 16.70
CA SER A 119 -11.91 -1.08 17.04
C SER A 119 -12.36 -0.65 18.44
N LEU A 120 -13.38 0.20 18.51
CA LEU A 120 -14.06 0.53 19.76
C LEU A 120 -15.43 -0.13 19.70
N SER A 121 -15.81 -0.86 20.76
CA SER A 121 -17.15 -1.42 20.93
C SER A 121 -17.69 -2.23 19.74
N ASN A 122 -16.87 -3.08 19.13
CA ASN A 122 -17.18 -3.91 17.96
C ASN A 122 -17.45 -3.15 16.65
N GLU A 123 -17.19 -1.84 16.60
CA GLU A 123 -17.26 -1.03 15.38
C GLU A 123 -15.89 -0.49 15.00
N LEU A 124 -15.61 -0.46 13.68
CA LEU A 124 -14.39 0.09 13.13
C LEU A 124 -14.53 1.61 13.01
N ASN A 125 -13.75 2.33 13.82
CA ASN A 125 -13.68 3.77 13.83
C ASN A 125 -12.40 4.25 13.13
N TYR A 126 -12.52 5.38 12.41
CA TYR A 126 -11.41 6.01 11.70
C TYR A 126 -11.11 7.38 12.30
N VAL A 127 -10.13 7.42 13.21
CA VAL A 127 -9.79 8.63 13.96
C VAL A 127 -8.65 9.37 13.24
N PRO A 128 -8.81 10.62 12.79
CA PRO A 128 -7.72 11.37 12.18
C PRO A 128 -6.58 11.56 13.19
N VAL A 129 -5.33 11.42 12.78
CA VAL A 129 -4.15 11.55 13.68
C VAL A 129 -3.09 12.49 13.14
N LEU A 130 -2.86 12.50 11.84
CA LEU A 130 -1.90 13.40 11.20
C LEU A 130 -2.54 14.14 10.04
N VAL A 131 -2.03 15.34 9.80
CA VAL A 131 -2.35 16.21 8.67
C VAL A 131 -1.05 16.52 7.94
N TRP A 132 -1.06 16.35 6.62
CA TRP A 132 0.03 16.80 5.76
C TRP A 132 -0.27 18.17 5.16
N SER A 133 0.70 19.07 5.27
CA SER A 133 0.72 20.35 4.57
C SER A 133 2.02 20.52 3.79
N SER A 134 1.99 21.32 2.73
CA SER A 134 3.16 21.66 1.92
C SER A 134 4.25 22.38 2.72
N SER A 135 3.88 23.17 3.74
CA SER A 135 4.80 23.94 4.58
C SER A 135 5.44 23.11 5.68
N ASP A 136 4.62 22.34 6.41
CA ASP A 136 5.02 21.73 7.68
C ASP A 136 5.12 20.19 7.61
N ALA A 137 4.97 19.62 6.41
CA ALA A 137 4.87 18.18 6.19
C ALA A 137 3.81 17.55 7.12
N TRP A 138 4.13 16.42 7.77
CA TRP A 138 3.22 15.73 8.68
C TRP A 138 3.22 16.36 10.08
N THR A 139 2.05 16.83 10.50
CA THR A 139 1.81 17.39 11.83
C THR A 139 0.61 16.69 12.49
N PRO A 140 0.52 16.67 13.83
CA PRO A 140 -0.65 16.15 14.53
C PRO A 140 -1.94 16.88 14.13
N HIS A 141 -3.01 16.15 13.82
CA HIS A 141 -4.30 16.74 13.46
C HIS A 141 -4.89 17.60 14.61
N SER A 142 -4.64 17.20 15.86
CA SER A 142 -4.91 18.01 17.05
C SER A 142 -3.88 17.69 18.13
N GLN A 143 -3.75 18.57 19.14
CA GLN A 143 -2.84 18.36 20.28
C GLN A 143 -3.14 17.08 21.08
N GLN A 144 -4.37 16.57 21.00
CA GLN A 144 -4.81 15.37 21.71
C GLN A 144 -4.68 14.10 20.86
N ASN A 145 -4.42 14.23 19.56
CA ASN A 145 -4.43 13.08 18.65
C ASN A 145 -3.09 12.35 18.78
N THR A 146 -3.16 11.09 19.21
CA THR A 146 -1.99 10.21 19.33
C THR A 146 -2.13 9.03 18.39
N ILE A 147 -1.04 8.61 17.75
CA ILE A 147 -1.01 7.42 16.91
C ILE A 147 -1.03 6.19 17.81
N ILE A 148 -2.05 5.34 17.66
CA ILE A 148 -2.14 4.06 18.36
C ILE A 148 -1.71 2.95 17.42
N TRP A 149 -0.65 2.25 17.80
CA TRP A 149 -0.09 1.11 17.08
C TRP A 149 -0.83 -0.19 17.45
N PRO A 150 -0.69 -1.25 16.64
CA PRO A 150 -1.28 -2.56 16.95
C PRO A 150 -0.99 -3.00 18.39
N GLY A 151 -1.99 -3.63 19.03
CA GLY A 151 -1.90 -4.00 20.45
C GLY A 151 -2.18 -2.86 21.43
N GLN A 152 -2.77 -1.75 20.97
CA GLN A 152 -3.06 -0.55 21.77
C GLN A 152 -1.79 0.13 22.34
N SER A 153 -0.68 0.05 21.61
CA SER A 153 0.60 0.64 22.02
C SER A 153 0.72 2.09 21.55
N LEU A 154 1.20 2.97 22.43
CA LEU A 154 1.62 4.34 22.07
C LEU A 154 3.09 4.39 21.62
N VAL A 155 3.85 3.32 21.87
CA VAL A 155 5.24 3.21 21.44
C VAL A 155 5.25 2.72 20.00
N ALA A 156 5.88 3.50 19.12
CA ALA A 156 6.06 3.11 17.74
C ALA A 156 6.89 1.82 17.67
N PRO A 157 6.41 0.78 16.95
CA PRO A 157 7.16 -0.45 16.81
C PRO A 157 8.45 -0.16 16.06
N THR A 158 9.58 -0.45 16.70
CA THR A 158 10.91 -0.34 16.11
C THR A 158 11.38 -1.71 15.67
N GLY A 159 11.59 -1.91 14.37
CA GLY A 159 12.16 -3.15 13.82
C GLY A 159 11.22 -3.91 12.89
N TYR A 160 11.63 -5.14 12.55
CA TYR A 160 10.88 -6.06 11.70
C TYR A 160 10.14 -7.07 12.56
N ALA A 161 9.01 -7.58 12.06
CA ALA A 161 8.33 -8.71 12.68
C ALA A 161 9.32 -9.89 12.81
N THR A 162 9.42 -10.45 14.01
CA THR A 162 10.22 -11.65 14.27
C THR A 162 9.33 -12.88 14.24
N ILE A 163 9.88 -14.01 13.81
CA ILE A 163 9.24 -15.33 13.89
C ILE A 163 9.56 -16.07 15.19
N ALA A 164 10.27 -15.42 16.12
CA ALA A 164 10.59 -16.00 17.42
C ALA A 164 9.30 -16.31 18.20
N GLY A 165 9.17 -17.55 18.67
CA GLY A 165 7.99 -18.05 19.38
C GLY A 165 6.78 -18.39 18.49
N VAL A 166 6.89 -18.21 17.17
CA VAL A 166 5.83 -18.61 16.22
C VAL A 166 5.99 -20.09 15.89
N THR A 167 4.91 -20.87 15.98
CA THR A 167 4.89 -22.26 15.53
C THR A 167 4.78 -22.32 14.01
N LEU A 168 5.78 -22.91 13.35
CA LEU A 168 5.79 -23.11 11.90
C LEU A 168 5.47 -24.56 11.57
N ARG A 169 4.48 -24.78 10.71
CA ARG A 169 4.15 -26.08 10.10
C ARG A 169 5.11 -26.32 8.94
N ILE A 170 6.08 -27.20 9.14
CA ILE A 170 7.17 -27.45 8.20
C ILE A 170 6.96 -28.84 7.59
N ALA A 171 6.76 -28.91 6.29
CA ALA A 171 6.73 -30.18 5.57
C ALA A 171 8.13 -30.59 5.12
N VAL A 172 8.47 -31.86 5.30
CA VAL A 172 9.69 -32.49 4.78
C VAL A 172 9.35 -33.77 4.03
N ILE A 173 10.14 -34.11 3.02
CA ILE A 173 10.03 -35.37 2.27
C ILE A 173 11.21 -36.28 2.59
N GLU A 174 11.02 -37.59 2.50
CA GLU A 174 12.11 -38.56 2.63
C GLU A 174 12.90 -38.66 1.31
N ALA A 175 14.14 -38.19 1.33
CA ALA A 175 15.02 -38.14 0.18
C ALA A 175 16.49 -38.30 0.64
N PRO A 176 17.06 -39.51 0.58
CA PRO A 176 18.46 -39.71 0.94
C PRO A 176 19.42 -38.97 -0.01
N PRO A 177 20.48 -38.29 0.49
CA PRO A 177 20.92 -38.20 1.89
C PRO A 177 20.39 -36.95 2.64
N PHE A 178 19.43 -36.21 2.06
CA PHE A 178 18.93 -34.95 2.61
C PHE A 178 18.03 -35.14 3.83
N THR A 179 17.07 -36.05 3.74
CA THR A 179 16.16 -36.41 4.83
C THR A 179 15.96 -37.92 4.81
N MET A 180 16.25 -38.56 5.93
CA MET A 180 16.14 -40.00 6.11
C MET A 180 15.51 -40.28 7.47
N THR A 181 14.93 -41.47 7.60
CA THR A 181 14.39 -41.94 8.87
C THR A 181 15.35 -42.93 9.53
N GLN A 182 15.58 -42.77 10.83
CA GLN A 182 16.34 -43.71 11.65
C GLN A 182 15.50 -44.11 12.86
N GLN A 183 15.42 -45.42 13.11
CA GLN A 183 14.78 -45.94 14.32
C GLN A 183 15.71 -45.75 15.52
N VAL A 184 15.24 -45.05 16.53
CA VAL A 184 15.98 -44.75 17.77
C VAL A 184 15.15 -45.23 18.95
N ALA A 185 15.75 -46.07 19.80
CA ALA A 185 15.14 -46.44 21.07
C ALA A 185 15.28 -45.28 22.06
N ASP A 186 14.16 -44.82 22.60
CA ASP A 186 14.16 -43.90 23.74
C ASP A 186 14.70 -44.60 25.00
N THR A 187 15.01 -43.82 26.03
CA THR A 187 15.44 -44.25 27.37
C THR A 187 14.52 -45.32 28.00
N ASN A 188 13.25 -45.37 27.59
CA ASN A 188 12.26 -46.36 28.01
C ASN A 188 12.16 -47.59 27.08
N GLY A 189 13.04 -47.72 26.08
CA GLY A 189 13.04 -48.83 25.11
C GLY A 189 11.98 -48.73 24.01
N ILE A 190 11.23 -47.62 23.94
CA ILE A 190 10.26 -47.37 22.87
C ILE A 190 11.01 -46.94 21.61
N ILE A 191 10.79 -47.67 20.51
CA ILE A 191 11.37 -47.35 19.21
C ILE A 191 10.60 -46.18 18.60
N THR A 192 11.30 -45.09 18.32
CA THR A 192 10.77 -43.88 17.68
C THR A 192 11.51 -43.59 16.38
N THR A 193 10.77 -43.12 15.38
CA THR A 193 11.37 -42.71 14.10
C THR A 193 11.92 -41.29 14.23
N LYS A 194 13.24 -41.14 14.15
CA LYS A 194 13.92 -39.86 14.13
C LYS A 194 14.28 -39.46 12.71
N LEU A 195 14.08 -38.20 12.36
CA LEU A 195 14.57 -37.62 11.11
C LEU A 195 16.07 -37.31 11.24
N VAL A 196 16.85 -37.78 10.28
CA VAL A 196 18.31 -37.57 10.19
C VAL A 196 18.68 -37.16 8.76
N GLY A 197 19.75 -36.39 8.61
CA GLY A 197 20.22 -35.91 7.31
C GLY A 197 20.45 -34.41 7.28
N TYR A 198 20.82 -33.91 6.11
CA TYR A 198 21.15 -32.50 5.92
C TYR A 198 20.01 -31.53 6.27
N ILE A 199 18.77 -31.84 5.89
CA ILE A 199 17.61 -30.93 6.08
C ILE A 199 17.20 -30.83 7.55
N PRO A 200 17.05 -31.95 8.31
CA PRO A 200 16.82 -31.86 9.76
C PRO A 200 17.89 -31.06 10.50
N ASP A 201 19.17 -31.22 10.14
CA ASP A 201 20.27 -30.48 10.76
C ASP A 201 20.22 -28.98 10.43
N LEU A 202 19.90 -28.63 9.17
CA LEU A 202 19.67 -27.24 8.76
C LEU A 202 18.52 -26.60 9.53
N LEU A 203 17.39 -27.31 9.68
CA LEU A 203 16.23 -26.82 10.43
C LEU A 203 16.57 -26.57 11.91
N ALA A 204 17.39 -27.41 12.54
CA ALA A 204 17.84 -27.21 13.92
C ALA A 204 18.71 -25.94 14.07
N ILE A 205 19.56 -25.64 13.08
CA ILE A 205 20.36 -24.40 13.05
C ILE A 205 19.44 -23.19 12.84
N LEU A 206 18.49 -23.27 11.92
CA LEU A 206 17.52 -22.19 11.67
C LEU A 206 16.65 -21.91 12.90
N GLN A 207 16.19 -22.97 13.58
CA GLN A 207 15.45 -22.86 14.84
C GLN A 207 16.27 -22.10 15.88
N THR A 208 17.55 -22.43 16.04
CA THR A 208 18.44 -21.79 17.01
C THR A 208 18.67 -20.31 16.70
N ASN A 209 18.84 -19.98 15.42
CA ASN A 209 19.14 -18.61 14.99
C ASN A 209 17.91 -17.69 14.95
N MET A 210 16.73 -18.23 14.62
CA MET A 210 15.51 -17.44 14.38
C MET A 210 14.48 -17.58 15.51
N GLY A 211 14.58 -18.62 16.35
CA GLY A 211 13.76 -18.81 17.54
C GLY A 211 12.31 -19.24 17.30
N PHE A 212 11.96 -19.70 16.09
CA PHE A 212 10.63 -20.26 15.82
C PHE A 212 10.46 -21.65 16.48
N ILE A 213 9.21 -22.11 16.59
CA ILE A 213 8.88 -23.43 17.13
C ILE A 213 8.58 -24.37 15.95
N PRO A 214 9.45 -25.36 15.65
CA PRO A 214 9.23 -26.25 14.51
C PRO A 214 8.12 -27.27 14.81
N ASN A 215 7.12 -27.35 13.92
CA ASN A 215 6.19 -28.46 13.82
C ASN A 215 6.46 -29.20 12.50
N ILE A 216 7.37 -30.17 12.55
CA ILE A 216 7.87 -30.87 11.36
C ILE A 216 7.00 -32.09 11.06
N THR A 217 6.45 -32.13 9.85
CA THR A 217 5.69 -33.26 9.31
C THR A 217 6.48 -33.93 8.21
N LEU A 218 6.80 -35.22 8.39
CA LEU A 218 7.30 -36.07 7.32
C LEU A 218 6.13 -36.47 6.42
N LEU A 219 6.21 -36.08 5.15
CA LEU A 219 5.18 -36.39 4.17
C LEU A 219 5.31 -37.82 3.65
N PRO A 220 4.19 -38.42 3.20
CA PRO A 220 4.19 -39.73 2.58
C PRO A 220 5.10 -39.81 1.35
N SER A 221 5.69 -40.98 1.11
CA SER A 221 6.62 -41.20 -0.02
C SER A 221 5.99 -41.07 -1.41
N ASN A 222 4.66 -41.07 -1.52
CA ASN A 222 3.93 -40.86 -2.76
C ASN A 222 3.62 -39.38 -3.06
N GLN A 223 4.02 -38.45 -2.19
CA GLN A 223 3.84 -37.02 -2.41
C GLN A 223 4.70 -36.55 -3.59
N SER A 224 4.09 -35.84 -4.55
CA SER A 224 4.84 -35.21 -5.64
C SER A 224 5.45 -33.88 -5.19
N TYR A 225 6.56 -33.50 -5.80
CA TYR A 225 7.17 -32.19 -5.54
C TYR A 225 6.23 -31.03 -5.86
N ASP A 226 5.39 -31.14 -6.89
CA ASP A 226 4.39 -30.11 -7.20
C ASP A 226 3.30 -30.06 -6.13
N GLY A 227 2.88 -31.22 -5.60
CA GLY A 227 1.97 -31.27 -4.47
C GLY A 227 2.53 -30.60 -3.22
N LEU A 228 3.85 -30.61 -3.00
CA LEU A 228 4.48 -29.84 -1.91
C LEU A 228 4.29 -28.34 -2.09
N ILE A 229 4.40 -27.87 -3.34
CA ILE A 229 4.22 -26.46 -3.67
C ILE A 229 2.76 -26.07 -3.49
N ASP A 230 1.84 -26.92 -3.96
CA ASP A 230 0.40 -26.75 -3.77
C ASP A 230 0.04 -26.69 -2.30
N ASP A 231 0.62 -27.54 -1.45
CA ASP A 231 0.33 -27.56 -0.01
C ASP A 231 0.77 -26.25 0.68
N VAL A 232 1.87 -25.63 0.25
CA VAL A 232 2.29 -24.31 0.76
C VAL A 232 1.38 -23.22 0.21
N ALA A 233 1.09 -23.23 -1.09
CA ALA A 233 0.21 -22.24 -1.73
C ALA A 233 -1.21 -22.25 -1.13
N ASN A 234 -1.71 -23.44 -0.76
CA ASN A 234 -3.01 -23.64 -0.11
C ASN A 234 -2.97 -23.52 1.41
N ASN A 235 -1.87 -23.01 1.99
CA ASN A 235 -1.74 -22.75 3.42
C ASN A 235 -1.90 -24.00 4.32
N VAL A 236 -1.58 -25.19 3.80
CA VAL A 236 -1.53 -26.44 4.56
C VAL A 236 -0.27 -26.47 5.43
N TYR A 237 0.86 -26.06 4.86
CA TYR A 237 2.14 -25.85 5.55
C TYR A 237 2.62 -24.41 5.36
N ASP A 238 3.38 -23.91 6.33
CA ASP A 238 3.97 -22.57 6.27
C ASP A 238 5.27 -22.56 5.45
N MET A 239 5.95 -23.71 5.38
CA MET A 239 7.12 -23.92 4.54
C MET A 239 7.36 -25.40 4.23
N VAL A 240 8.11 -25.67 3.16
CA VAL A 240 8.64 -26.99 2.82
C VAL A 240 10.16 -26.93 2.83
N ALA A 241 10.81 -27.96 3.37
CA ALA A 241 12.26 -28.14 3.31
C ALA A 241 12.63 -29.52 2.76
N GLY A 242 13.45 -29.55 1.71
CA GLY A 242 13.82 -30.77 0.99
C GLY A 242 14.66 -30.47 -0.23
N ASP A 243 14.94 -31.48 -1.04
CA ASP A 243 15.59 -31.39 -2.35
C ASP A 243 14.62 -30.90 -3.45
N VAL A 244 13.99 -29.74 -3.20
CA VAL A 244 13.00 -29.15 -4.09
C VAL A 244 13.68 -28.28 -5.16
N THR A 245 13.63 -28.73 -6.42
CA THR A 245 14.12 -27.93 -7.55
C THR A 245 13.30 -26.66 -7.75
N ILE A 246 13.99 -25.52 -7.84
CA ILE A 246 13.40 -24.22 -8.17
C ILE A 246 13.09 -24.19 -9.68
N LEU A 247 11.80 -24.19 -10.04
CA LEU A 247 11.31 -24.06 -11.41
C LEU A 247 10.56 -22.75 -11.59
N ALA A 248 10.48 -22.24 -12.82
CA ALA A 248 9.75 -21.01 -13.13
C ALA A 248 8.27 -21.11 -12.75
N GLU A 249 7.61 -22.21 -13.13
CA GLU A 249 6.20 -22.48 -12.81
C GLU A 249 5.93 -22.52 -11.30
N ARG A 250 6.83 -23.12 -10.51
CA ARG A 250 6.69 -23.17 -9.05
C ARG A 250 6.87 -21.80 -8.40
N ARG A 251 7.72 -20.94 -8.97
CA ARG A 251 7.92 -19.55 -8.50
C ARG A 251 6.73 -18.65 -8.74
N GLU A 252 5.84 -18.99 -9.66
CA GLU A 252 4.58 -18.28 -9.86
C GLU A 252 3.59 -18.55 -8.71
N GLN A 253 3.76 -19.68 -8.00
CA GLN A 253 2.86 -20.12 -6.94
C GLN A 253 3.38 -19.80 -5.54
N VAL A 254 4.68 -20.01 -5.29
CA VAL A 254 5.31 -19.80 -3.97
C VAL A 254 6.65 -19.08 -4.09
N SER A 255 7.05 -18.45 -2.99
CA SER A 255 8.38 -17.87 -2.86
C SER A 255 9.42 -18.93 -2.48
N PHE A 256 10.62 -18.83 -3.06
CA PHE A 256 11.76 -19.69 -2.75
C PHE A 256 12.89 -18.88 -2.11
N THR A 257 13.67 -19.54 -1.25
CA THR A 257 14.96 -19.00 -0.79
C THR A 257 16.01 -19.05 -1.90
N ASP A 258 17.19 -18.52 -1.61
CA ASP A 258 18.39 -18.87 -2.39
C ASP A 258 18.64 -20.37 -2.32
N SER A 259 19.25 -20.90 -3.39
CA SER A 259 19.57 -22.33 -3.48
C SER A 259 20.65 -22.70 -2.49
N ILE A 260 20.38 -23.70 -1.66
CA ILE A 260 21.35 -24.30 -0.72
C ILE A 260 22.40 -25.18 -1.42
N TYR A 261 22.14 -25.56 -2.68
CA TYR A 261 23.01 -26.40 -3.48
C TYR A 261 22.89 -26.06 -4.97
N ASP A 262 24.00 -26.08 -5.70
CA ASP A 262 23.99 -25.85 -7.15
C ASP A 262 23.50 -27.10 -7.89
N ASN A 263 22.55 -26.92 -8.80
CA ASN A 263 22.02 -28.01 -9.62
C ASN A 263 23.10 -28.50 -10.61
N SER A 264 23.56 -29.75 -10.42
CA SER A 264 24.46 -30.42 -11.37
C SER A 264 23.86 -31.76 -11.80
N LEU A 265 23.73 -31.98 -13.11
CA LEU A 265 23.36 -33.29 -13.65
C LEU A 265 24.62 -34.15 -13.81
N ARG A 266 24.55 -35.41 -13.38
CA ARG A 266 25.65 -36.37 -13.49
C ARG A 266 25.15 -37.65 -14.14
N ILE A 267 25.96 -38.22 -15.03
CA ILE A 267 25.69 -39.51 -15.66
C ILE A 267 26.43 -40.59 -14.87
N ILE A 268 25.70 -41.57 -14.36
CA ILE A 268 26.27 -42.73 -13.67
C ILE A 268 26.17 -43.93 -14.62
N VAL A 269 27.31 -44.50 -14.99
CA VAL A 269 27.38 -45.73 -15.81
C VAL A 269 27.94 -46.88 -14.99
N ARG A 270 27.49 -48.10 -15.29
CA ARG A 270 28.03 -49.31 -14.66
C ARG A 270 29.51 -49.44 -15.04
N ASN A 271 30.38 -49.57 -14.04
CA ASN A 271 31.77 -49.90 -14.28
C ASN A 271 31.86 -51.34 -14.83
N THR A 272 32.09 -51.49 -16.13
CA THR A 272 32.45 -52.77 -16.72
C THR A 272 33.96 -52.90 -16.64
N ALA A 273 34.46 -53.73 -15.71
CA ALA A 273 35.86 -54.13 -15.73
C ALA A 273 36.16 -54.75 -17.09
N SER A 274 37.00 -54.08 -17.90
CA SER A 274 37.55 -54.67 -19.10
C SER A 274 38.37 -55.89 -18.70
N ALA A 275 38.04 -57.06 -19.26
CA ALA A 275 38.96 -58.17 -19.32
C ALA A 275 40.27 -57.63 -19.94
N SER A 276 41.33 -57.66 -19.16
CA SER A 276 42.68 -57.28 -19.59
C SER A 276 43.12 -58.13 -20.80
N PRO A 277 43.91 -57.55 -21.73
CA PRO A 277 44.33 -58.20 -22.98
C PRO A 277 45.13 -59.50 -22.76
#